data_AF-A0A7W5AIK8-F1
#
_entry.id   AF-A0A7W5AIK8-F1
#
_cell.length_a   1.000
_cell.length_b   1.000
_cell.length_c   1.000
_cell.angle_alpha   90.00
_cell.angle_beta   90.00
_cell.angle_gamma   90.00
#
_symmetry.space_group_name_H-M   'P 1'
#
loop_
_entity.id
_entity.type
_entity.pdbx_description
1 polymer ?
#
loop_
_entity_poly.entity_id
_entity_poly.type
_entity_poly.pdbx_seq_one_letter_code
_entity_poly.pdbx_strand_id
1 'polypeptide(L)'
;MADRNPYVILGIPFGAGREEANLAFARRARPLRRLGAEGRDRMTELTWALNQIDEAIKEPDTVLWLYRIPHDPAVLAPSGPGEFAPKPRPMARRSGDSGPGLDAVQRAAAREHLRHLVLDRAGRTAIPAP
;
A
#
# COMPACT_ATOMS: atom_id res chain seq x y z
N MET A 1 -9.75 25.37 -10.00
CA MET A 1 -8.32 24.98 -10.10
C MET A 1 -7.56 25.25 -8.79
N ALA A 2 -8.23 25.42 -7.64
CA ALA A 2 -7.64 25.95 -6.41
C ALA A 2 -7.16 24.89 -5.39
N ASP A 3 -7.28 23.58 -5.69
CA ASP A 3 -7.12 22.51 -4.69
C ASP A 3 -5.86 21.65 -4.85
N ARG A 4 -4.91 22.05 -5.71
CA ARG A 4 -3.75 21.22 -6.05
C ARG A 4 -2.51 21.70 -5.30
N ASN A 5 -2.16 21.06 -4.19
CA ASN A 5 -0.92 21.36 -3.47
C ASN A 5 0.26 20.53 -4.05
N PRO A 6 1.35 21.17 -4.53
CA PRO A 6 2.45 20.45 -5.18
C PRO A 6 3.25 19.56 -4.22
N TYR A 7 3.35 19.90 -2.93
CA TYR A 7 4.01 19.05 -1.94
C TYR A 7 3.25 17.75 -1.72
N VAL A 8 1.91 17.81 -1.75
CA VAL A 8 1.05 16.62 -1.63
C VAL A 8 1.15 15.75 -2.89
N ILE A 9 1.15 16.37 -4.07
CA ILE A 9 1.32 15.66 -5.36
C ILE A 9 2.68 14.97 -5.44
N LEU A 10 3.74 15.53 -4.86
CA LEU A 10 5.06 14.90 -4.80
C LEU A 10 5.21 13.96 -3.59
N GLY A 11 4.36 14.08 -2.58
CA GLY A 11 4.38 13.26 -1.36
C GLY A 11 5.57 13.56 -0.47
N ILE A 12 5.90 14.85 -0.31
CA ILE A 12 7.04 15.39 0.46
C ILE A 12 6.55 16.42 1.50
N PRO A 13 7.37 16.73 2.54
CA PRO A 13 7.04 17.75 3.52
C PRO A 13 6.80 19.13 2.88
N PHE A 14 5.89 19.90 3.47
CA PHE A 14 5.75 21.30 3.11
C PHE A 14 7.04 22.07 3.41
N GLY A 15 7.47 22.92 2.49
CA GLY A 15 8.73 23.66 2.60
C GLY A 15 9.99 22.84 2.28
N ALA A 16 9.84 21.58 1.86
CA ALA A 16 10.94 20.79 1.31
C ALA A 16 11.62 21.51 0.15
N GLY A 17 12.95 21.46 0.14
CA GLY A 17 13.76 22.15 -0.85
C GLY A 17 13.74 21.48 -2.24
N ARG A 18 14.31 22.16 -3.23
CA ARG A 18 14.37 21.70 -4.62
C ARG A 18 15.01 20.31 -4.79
N GLU A 19 16.03 20.00 -4.00
CA GLU A 19 16.70 18.69 -4.05
C GLU A 19 15.75 17.55 -3.67
N GLU A 20 14.98 17.74 -2.60
CA GLU A 20 14.03 16.75 -2.12
C GLU A 20 12.85 16.58 -3.11
N ALA A 21 12.37 17.68 -3.69
CA ALA A 21 11.37 17.65 -4.76
C ALA A 21 11.84 16.87 -5.99
N ASN A 22 13.10 17.06 -6.43
CA ASN A 22 13.69 16.30 -7.54
C ASN A 22 13.80 14.80 -7.24
N LEU A 23 14.22 14.44 -6.02
CA LEU A 23 14.30 13.05 -5.58
C LEU A 23 12.92 12.38 -5.56
N ALA A 24 11.90 13.08 -5.06
CA ALA A 24 10.52 12.61 -5.05
C ALA A 24 9.95 12.45 -6.47
N PHE A 25 10.20 13.43 -7.35
CA PHE A 25 9.84 13.36 -8.76
C PHE A 25 10.44 12.12 -9.42
N ALA A 26 11.75 11.91 -9.29
CA ALA A 26 12.43 10.76 -9.90
C ALA A 26 11.87 9.41 -9.40
N ARG A 27 11.59 9.31 -8.09
CA ARG A 27 10.96 8.12 -7.49
C ARG A 27 9.57 7.84 -8.05
N ARG A 28 8.73 8.86 -8.21
CA ARG A 28 7.34 8.71 -8.69
C ARG A 28 7.24 8.59 -10.22
N ALA A 29 8.11 9.26 -10.97
CA ALA A 29 8.16 9.20 -12.42
C ALA A 29 8.55 7.82 -12.96
N ARG A 30 9.42 7.08 -12.25
CA ARG A 30 9.96 5.79 -12.69
C ARG A 30 8.89 4.71 -12.97
N PRO A 31 7.93 4.42 -12.07
CA PRO A 31 6.86 3.45 -12.34
C PRO A 31 5.86 3.94 -13.41
N LEU A 32 5.63 5.25 -13.53
CA LEU A 32 4.63 5.82 -14.45
C LEU A 32 4.96 5.58 -15.93
N ARG A 33 6.24 5.46 -16.28
CA ARG A 33 6.68 5.17 -17.66
C ARG A 33 6.12 3.86 -18.23
N ARG A 34 5.68 2.94 -17.37
CA ARG A 34 5.13 1.63 -17.75
C ARG A 34 3.61 1.63 -17.90
N LEU A 35 2.92 2.71 -17.53
CA LEU A 35 1.46 2.80 -17.42
C LEU A 35 0.77 3.44 -18.65
N GLY A 36 1.49 3.64 -19.77
CA GLY A 36 0.89 4.13 -21.01
C GLY A 36 0.26 5.53 -20.87
N ALA A 37 -0.99 5.69 -21.30
CA ALA A 37 -1.70 6.97 -21.29
C ALA A 37 -1.91 7.53 -19.87
N GLU A 38 -2.38 6.71 -18.93
CA GLU A 38 -2.58 7.11 -17.52
C GLU A 38 -1.24 7.54 -16.86
N GLY A 39 -0.14 6.90 -17.27
CA GLY A 39 1.21 7.28 -16.86
C GLY A 39 1.63 8.67 -17.34
N ARG A 40 1.17 9.10 -18.53
CA ARG A 40 1.48 10.43 -19.08
C ARG A 40 0.73 11.54 -18.34
N ASP A 41 -0.55 11.33 -18.02
CA ASP A 41 -1.34 12.33 -17.30
C ASP A 41 -0.75 12.59 -15.91
N ARG A 42 -0.43 11.52 -15.17
CA ARG A 42 0.27 11.62 -13.89
C ARG A 42 1.67 12.22 -14.00
N MET A 43 2.39 11.99 -15.10
CA MET A 43 3.69 12.62 -15.35
C MET A 43 3.55 14.13 -15.49
N THR A 44 2.55 14.59 -16.26
CA THR A 44 2.24 16.02 -16.41
C THR A 44 1.95 16.67 -15.06
N GLU A 45 1.20 16.00 -14.19
CA GLU A 45 0.93 16.49 -12.83
C GLU A 45 2.19 16.59 -11.97
N LEU A 46 3.08 15.59 -12.04
CA LEU A 46 4.36 15.64 -11.32
C LEU A 46 5.28 16.75 -11.83
N THR A 47 5.33 16.97 -13.14
CA THR A 47 6.13 18.06 -13.74
C THR A 47 5.56 19.43 -13.35
N TRP A 48 4.24 19.58 -13.37
CA TRP A 48 3.59 20.78 -12.87
C TRP A 48 3.96 21.04 -11.40
N ALA A 49 3.86 20.01 -10.54
CA ALA A 49 4.17 20.14 -9.12
C ALA A 49 5.62 20.56 -8.86
N LEU A 50 6.58 19.98 -9.59
CA LEU A 50 8.00 20.34 -9.47
C LEU A 50 8.25 21.81 -9.83
N ASN A 51 7.66 22.29 -10.93
CA ASN A 51 7.79 23.69 -11.35
C ASN A 51 7.16 24.64 -10.34
N GLN A 52 6.02 24.27 -9.74
CA GLN A 52 5.36 25.10 -8.73
C GLN A 52 6.18 25.23 -7.43
N ILE A 53 6.90 24.18 -7.02
CA ILE A 53 7.82 24.28 -5.87
C ILE A 53 8.99 25.21 -6.21
N ASP A 54 9.54 25.11 -7.42
CA ASP A 54 10.62 26.01 -7.86
C ASP A 54 10.19 27.48 -7.88
N GLU A 55 8.95 27.77 -8.29
CA GLU A 55 8.36 29.11 -8.25
C GLU A 55 8.12 29.57 -6.80
N ALA A 56 7.54 28.71 -5.96
CA ALA A 56 7.27 29.02 -4.55
C ALA A 56 8.53 29.31 -3.73
N ILE A 57 9.65 28.65 -4.04
CA ILE A 57 10.94 28.93 -3.39
C ILE A 57 11.48 30.31 -3.81
N LYS A 58 11.27 30.72 -5.06
CA LYS A 58 11.79 31.99 -5.60
C LYS A 58 10.94 33.19 -5.18
N GLU A 59 9.63 33.04 -5.20
CA GLU A 59 8.68 34.14 -5.00
C GLU A 59 7.54 33.73 -4.05
N PRO A 60 7.83 33.50 -2.76
CA PRO A 60 6.86 32.95 -1.80
C PRO A 60 5.58 33.81 -1.67
N ASP A 61 5.69 35.13 -1.85
CA ASP A 61 4.56 36.07 -1.75
C ASP A 61 3.51 35.88 -2.86
N THR A 62 3.91 35.31 -4.00
CA THR A 62 2.99 35.04 -5.12
C THR A 62 2.22 33.73 -4.94
N VAL A 63 2.60 32.91 -3.96
CA VAL A 63 2.09 31.54 -3.77
C VAL A 63 1.39 31.39 -2.42
N LEU A 64 0.68 32.43 -1.96
CA LEU A 64 -0.10 32.39 -0.71
C LEU A 64 -1.13 31.25 -0.64
N TRP A 65 -1.61 30.78 -1.79
CA TRP A 65 -2.53 29.64 -1.89
C TRP A 65 -1.90 28.30 -1.47
N LEU A 66 -0.57 28.19 -1.50
CA LEU A 66 0.19 27.00 -1.08
C LEU A 66 0.06 26.71 0.42
N TYR A 67 -0.14 27.77 1.21
CA TYR A 67 -0.30 27.72 2.67
C TYR A 67 -1.73 27.40 3.10
N ARG A 68 -2.67 27.27 2.14
CA ARG A 68 -4.04 26.86 2.45
C ARG A 68 -4.11 25.33 2.48
N ILE A 69 -4.66 24.81 3.58
CA ILE A 69 -5.00 23.40 3.70
C ILE A 69 -6.07 23.08 2.64
N PRO A 70 -5.92 22.01 1.83
CA PRO A 70 -6.93 21.62 0.85
C PRO A 70 -8.29 21.44 1.52
N HIS A 71 -9.36 21.94 0.88
CA HIS A 71 -10.71 21.81 1.41
C HIS A 71 -11.20 20.35 1.38
N ASP A 72 -10.71 19.55 0.43
CA ASP A 72 -10.97 18.12 0.33
C ASP A 72 -9.92 17.30 1.14
N PRO A 73 -10.32 16.65 2.25
CA PRO A 73 -9.41 15.84 3.06
C PRO A 73 -8.97 14.54 2.36
N ALA A 74 -9.69 14.08 1.33
CA ALA A 74 -9.31 12.87 0.59
C ALA A 74 -7.98 13.04 -0.15
N VAL A 75 -7.56 14.27 -0.44
CA VAL A 75 -6.25 14.59 -1.04
C VAL A 75 -5.09 14.26 -0.09
N LEU A 76 -5.32 14.26 1.22
CA LEU A 76 -4.36 13.82 2.23
C LEU A 76 -4.39 12.30 2.45
N ALA A 77 -5.37 11.60 1.87
CA ALA A 77 -5.41 10.15 1.95
C ALA A 77 -4.23 9.57 1.16
N PRO A 78 -3.41 8.69 1.76
CA PRO A 78 -2.24 8.16 1.09
C PRO A 78 -2.61 7.37 -0.17
N SER A 79 -2.26 7.91 -1.34
CA SER A 79 -2.24 7.15 -2.59
C SER A 79 -0.79 6.89 -3.02
N GLY A 80 -0.43 5.61 -3.05
CA GLY A 80 0.89 5.14 -3.49
C GLY A 80 2.05 5.43 -2.51
N PRO A 81 3.30 5.11 -2.92
CA PRO A 81 4.48 5.25 -2.05
C PRO A 81 4.82 6.73 -1.79
N GLY A 82 5.01 7.09 -0.51
CA GLY A 82 5.29 8.46 -0.04
C GLY A 82 5.35 8.53 1.49
N GLU A 83 5.64 9.70 2.06
CA GLU A 83 5.72 9.87 3.52
C GLU A 83 4.38 9.61 4.22
N PHE A 84 3.26 9.95 3.57
CA PHE A 84 1.91 9.61 4.02
C PHE A 84 1.59 8.09 3.92
N ALA A 85 2.44 7.31 3.25
CA ALA A 85 2.32 5.86 3.08
C ALA A 85 3.66 5.19 3.45
N PRO A 86 4.09 5.23 4.72
CA PRO A 86 5.37 4.68 5.12
C PRO A 86 5.41 3.18 4.81
N LYS A 87 6.59 2.68 4.44
CA LYS A 87 6.77 1.24 4.19
C LYS A 87 6.34 0.46 5.44
N PRO A 88 5.58 -0.65 5.30
CA PRO A 88 5.22 -1.48 6.44
C PRO A 88 6.50 -1.95 7.14
N ARG A 89 6.58 -1.70 8.45
CA ARG A 89 7.69 -2.18 9.29
C ARG A 89 7.33 -3.57 9.83
N PRO A 90 8.23 -4.55 9.77
CA PRO A 90 8.01 -5.85 10.40
C PRO A 90 7.75 -5.65 11.90
N MET A 91 6.59 -6.11 12.38
CA MET A 91 6.31 -6.13 13.81
C MET A 91 6.87 -7.39 14.42
N ALA A 92 7.41 -7.28 15.64
CA ALA A 92 7.73 -8.45 16.45
C ALA A 92 6.47 -9.33 16.58
N ARG A 93 6.66 -10.64 16.41
CA ARG A 93 5.57 -11.61 16.56
C ARG A 93 5.00 -11.50 17.97
N ARG A 94 3.72 -11.12 18.09
CA ARG A 94 3.01 -11.00 19.38
C ARG A 94 2.35 -12.31 19.83
N SER A 95 2.11 -13.22 18.89
CA SER A 95 1.60 -14.56 19.20
C SER A 95 2.75 -15.44 19.71
N GLY A 96 2.51 -16.19 20.78
CA GLY A 96 3.43 -17.21 21.26
C GLY A 96 3.63 -18.35 20.25
N ASP A 97 4.43 -19.34 20.64
CA ASP A 97 4.64 -20.52 19.80
C ASP A 97 3.31 -21.21 19.48
N SER A 98 3.09 -21.46 18.18
CA SER A 98 1.89 -22.12 17.68
C SER A 98 2.10 -23.61 17.45
N GLY A 99 3.34 -24.11 17.64
CA GLY A 99 3.70 -25.53 17.49
C GLY A 99 2.75 -26.46 18.24
N PRO A 100 2.52 -26.28 19.55
CA PRO A 100 1.63 -27.16 20.32
C PRO A 100 0.18 -27.15 19.79
N GLY A 101 -0.30 -26.00 19.31
CA GLY A 101 -1.63 -25.86 18.72
C GLY A 101 -1.75 -26.53 17.35
N LEU A 102 -0.73 -26.37 16.51
CA LEU A 102 -0.62 -27.05 15.21
C LEU A 102 -0.58 -28.57 15.38
N ASP A 103 0.21 -29.06 16.33
CA ASP A 103 0.30 -30.49 16.64
C ASP A 103 -1.06 -31.06 17.11
N ALA A 104 -1.80 -30.29 17.92
CA ALA A 104 -3.13 -30.70 18.37
C ALA A 104 -4.12 -30.80 17.21
N VAL A 105 -4.10 -29.84 16.28
CA VAL A 105 -4.95 -29.84 15.08
C VAL A 105 -4.56 -31.00 14.15
N GLN A 106 -3.27 -31.24 13.94
CA GLN A 106 -2.80 -32.37 13.12
C GLN A 106 -3.22 -33.72 13.70
N ARG A 107 -3.08 -33.91 15.02
CA ARG A 107 -3.56 -35.14 15.69
C ARG A 107 -5.07 -35.30 15.61
N ALA A 108 -5.84 -34.21 15.70
CA ALA A 108 -7.29 -34.25 15.53
C ALA A 108 -7.67 -34.67 14.09
N ALA A 109 -7.03 -34.05 13.09
CA ALA A 109 -7.26 -34.37 11.68
C ALA A 109 -6.89 -35.83 11.34
N ALA A 110 -5.76 -36.33 11.85
CA ALA A 110 -5.33 -37.71 11.64
C ALA A 110 -6.34 -38.73 12.21
N ARG A 111 -6.89 -38.45 13.41
CA ARG A 111 -7.92 -39.31 14.03
C ARG A 111 -9.21 -39.33 13.21
N GLU A 112 -9.67 -38.17 12.75
CA GLU A 112 -10.89 -38.10 11.93
C GLU A 112 -10.71 -38.78 10.57
N HIS A 113 -9.54 -38.61 9.94
CA HIS A 113 -9.22 -39.32 8.71
C HIS A 113 -9.23 -40.83 8.88
N LEU A 114 -8.63 -41.33 9.97
CA LEU A 114 -8.62 -42.76 10.27
C LEU A 114 -10.04 -43.29 10.51
N ARG A 115 -10.90 -42.52 11.18
CA ARG A 115 -12.33 -42.84 11.36
C ARG A 115 -13.04 -42.98 10.00
N HIS A 116 -12.83 -42.03 9.09
CA HIS A 116 -13.40 -42.11 7.74
C HIS A 116 -12.96 -43.35 6.99
N LEU A 117 -11.66 -43.70 7.04
CA LEU A 117 -11.13 -44.89 6.38
C LEU A 117 -11.74 -46.18 6.95
N VAL A 118 -11.92 -46.26 8.27
CA VAL A 118 -12.55 -47.41 8.92
C VAL A 118 -14.01 -47.56 8.50
N LEU A 119 -14.76 -46.47 8.45
CA LEU A 119 -16.17 -46.48 8.03
C LEU A 119 -16.32 -46.87 6.55
N ASP A 120 -15.49 -46.30 5.67
CA ASP A 120 -15.47 -46.65 4.25
C ASP A 120 -15.09 -48.13 4.05
N ARG A 121 -14.11 -48.63 4.80
CA ARG A 121 -13.75 -50.05 4.77
C ARG A 121 -14.89 -50.95 5.25
N ALA A 122 -15.54 -50.59 6.36
CA ALA A 122 -16.66 -51.34 6.91
C ALA A 122 -17.84 -51.41 5.94
N GLY A 123 -18.15 -50.31 5.25
CA GLY A 123 -19.18 -50.26 4.20
C GLY A 123 -18.88 -51.15 3.00
N ARG A 124 -17.59 -51.34 2.66
CA ARG A 124 -17.16 -52.23 1.57
C ARG A 124 -17.11 -53.71 1.95
N THR A 125 -17.01 -54.03 3.25
CA THR A 125 -16.93 -55.41 3.75
C THR A 125 -18.26 -55.97 4.26
N ALA A 126 -19.33 -55.16 4.27
CA ALA A 126 -20.67 -55.65 4.59
C ALA A 126 -21.08 -56.71 3.55
N ILE A 127 -21.15 -57.97 3.98
CA ILE A 127 -21.66 -59.09 3.18
C ILE A 127 -23.14 -58.83 2.94
N PRO A 128 -23.64 -58.91 1.69
CA PRO A 128 -25.07 -58.74 1.42
C PRO A 128 -25.86 -59.75 2.25
N ALA A 129 -26.87 -59.25 2.98
CA ALA A 129 -27.78 -60.10 3.72
C ALA A 129 -28.51 -61.05 2.76
N PRO A 130 -28.78 -62.30 3.18
CA PRO A 130 -29.41 -63.32 2.34
C PRO A 130 -30.83 -62.95 1.90
#